data_AF-A0A099L4Q0-F1
#
_entry.id   AF-A0A099L4Q0-F1
#
_cell.length_a   1.000
_cell.length_b   1.000
_cell.length_c   1.000
_cell.angle_alpha   90.00
_cell.angle_beta   90.00
_cell.angle_gamma   90.00
#
_symmetry.space_group_name_H-M   'P 1'
#
loop_
_entity.id
_entity.type
_entity.pdbx_description
1 polymer ?
#
loop_
_entity_poly.entity_id
_entity_poly.type
_entity_poly.pdbx_seq_one_letter_code
_entity_poly.pdbx_strand_id
1 'polypeptide(L)' 'MPAKFYNENANELAQQYLSKTFDEVHQSWSQFLPSIIKNSNARILDLGAGSGRDSKHLAELAAKEYGDDVFK' A
#
# COMPACT_ATOMS: atom_id res chain seq x y z
N MET A 1 -16.83 -6.10 -17.59
CA MET A 1 -17.79 -5.63 -16.58
C MET A 1 -17.21 -5.20 -15.21
N PRO A 2 -16.05 -5.69 -14.71
CA PRO A 2 -15.53 -5.18 -13.43
C PRO A 2 -15.09 -3.70 -13.48
N ALA A 3 -14.47 -3.27 -14.59
CA ALA A 3 -13.98 -1.90 -14.73
C ALA A 3 -15.09 -0.84 -14.63
N LYS A 4 -16.28 -1.10 -15.18
CA LYS A 4 -17.43 -0.17 -15.11
C LYS A 4 -17.87 0.05 -13.65
N PHE A 5 -17.98 -1.02 -12.88
CA PHE A 5 -18.35 -0.94 -11.46
C PHE A 5 -17.34 -0.14 -10.64
N TYR A 6 -16.03 -0.39 -10.80
CA TYR A 6 -15.00 0.39 -10.09
C TYR A 6 -15.00 1.85 -10.52
N ASN A 7 -15.20 2.15 -11.81
CA ASN A 7 -15.25 3.53 -12.29
C ASN A 7 -16.45 4.31 -11.71
N GLU A 8 -17.62 3.67 -11.63
CA GLU A 8 -18.85 4.32 -11.14
C GLU A 8 -18.86 4.49 -9.62
N ASN A 9 -18.24 3.56 -8.88
CA ASN A 9 -18.30 3.51 -7.41
C ASN A 9 -16.95 3.83 -6.73
N ALA A 10 -15.96 4.33 -7.47
CA ALA A 10 -14.58 4.52 -6.98
C ALA A 10 -14.50 5.28 -5.64
N ASN A 11 -15.28 6.35 -5.51
CA ASN A 11 -15.26 7.21 -4.31
C ASN A 11 -15.83 6.49 -3.08
N GLU A 12 -16.97 5.80 -3.23
CA GLU A 12 -17.58 5.05 -2.13
C GLU A 12 -16.70 3.88 -1.72
N LEU A 13 -16.17 3.14 -2.70
CA LEU A 13 -15.24 2.05 -2.45
C LEU A 13 -13.96 2.54 -1.78
N ALA A 14 -13.43 3.70 -2.16
CA ALA A 14 -12.28 4.30 -1.51
C ALA A 14 -12.59 4.67 -0.04
N GLN A 15 -13.76 5.23 0.25
CA GLN A 15 -14.16 5.53 1.63
C GLN A 15 -14.27 4.27 2.48
N GLN A 16 -14.91 3.22 1.97
CA GLN A 16 -15.01 1.93 2.66
C GLN A 16 -13.63 1.31 2.88
N TYR A 17 -12.77 1.32 1.87
CA TYR A 17 -11.42 0.77 1.94
C TYR A 17 -10.51 1.54 2.91
N LEU A 18 -10.63 2.87 2.96
CA LEU A 18 -9.89 3.75 3.86
C LEU A 18 -10.48 3.81 5.29
N SER A 19 -11.65 3.20 5.53
CA SER A 19 -12.24 3.09 6.88
C SER A 19 -11.45 2.14 7.81
N LYS A 20 -10.56 1.34 7.23
CA LYS A 20 -9.62 0.47 7.93
C LYS A 20 -8.19 0.90 7.65
N THR A 21 -7.40 0.97 8.70
CA THR A 21 -5.97 1.23 8.63
C THR A 21 -5.24 0.07 7.95
N PHE A 22 -4.01 0.33 7.47
CA PHE A 22 -3.16 -0.71 6.90
C PHE A 22 -2.91 -1.84 7.92
N ASP A 23 -2.61 -1.48 9.16
CA ASP A 23 -2.29 -2.45 10.22
C ASP A 23 -3.49 -3.33 10.56
N GLU A 24 -4.70 -2.77 10.66
CA GLU A 24 -5.93 -3.55 10.92
C GLU A 24 -6.18 -4.61 9.85
N VAL A 25 -5.77 -4.38 8.60
CA VAL A 25 -5.96 -5.34 7.50
C VAL A 25 -4.81 -6.36 7.42
N HIS A 26 -3.58 -5.93 7.69
CA HIS A 26 -2.37 -6.72 7.39
C HIS A 26 -1.65 -7.29 8.61
N GLN A 27 -2.19 -7.13 9.82
CA GLN A 27 -1.60 -7.55 11.08
C GLN A 27 -1.05 -9.00 11.06
N SER A 28 -1.74 -9.93 10.39
CA SER A 28 -1.35 -11.35 10.39
C SER A 28 0.00 -11.63 9.73
N TRP A 29 0.45 -10.75 8.83
CA TRP A 29 1.69 -10.93 8.08
C TRP A 29 2.64 -9.72 8.13
N SER A 30 2.26 -8.63 8.81
CA SER A 30 3.06 -7.40 8.92
C SER A 30 4.48 -7.64 9.46
N GLN A 31 4.68 -8.69 10.26
CA GLN A 31 5.99 -9.12 10.76
C GLN A 31 7.03 -9.45 9.66
N PHE A 32 6.59 -9.74 8.42
CA PHE A 32 7.49 -9.98 7.29
C PHE A 32 7.91 -8.70 6.56
N LEU A 33 7.20 -7.58 6.76
CA LEU A 33 7.51 -6.32 6.08
C LEU A 33 8.91 -5.78 6.40
N PRO A 34 9.40 -5.78 7.65
CA PRO A 34 10.71 -5.20 7.95
C PRO A 34 11.87 -5.81 7.16
N SER A 35 11.88 -7.14 6.94
CA SER A 35 12.95 -7.78 6.18
C SER A 35 12.88 -7.47 4.69
N ILE A 36 11.67 -7.28 4.15
CA ILE A 36 11.45 -6.86 2.75
C ILE A 36 11.88 -5.40 2.59
N ILE A 37 11.42 -4.50 3.47
CA ILE A 37 11.73 -3.07 3.40
C ILE A 37 13.22 -2.83 3.58
N LYS A 38 13.92 -3.58 4.43
CA LYS A 38 15.38 -3.47 4.63
C LYS A 38 16.23 -3.96 3.46
N ASN A 39 15.64 -4.67 2.50
CA ASN A 39 16.33 -5.04 1.28
C ASN A 39 16.22 -3.91 0.24
N SER A 40 17.28 -3.15 0.04
CA SER A 40 17.31 -2.02 -0.92
C SER A 40 17.11 -2.43 -2.38
N ASN A 41 17.28 -3.72 -2.68
CA ASN A 41 17.00 -4.28 -4.01
C ASN A 41 15.56 -4.81 -4.14
N ALA A 42 14.77 -4.79 -3.06
CA ALA A 42 13.37 -5.17 -3.14
C ALA A 42 12.62 -4.24 -4.09
N ARG A 43 11.66 -4.80 -4.82
CA ARG A 43 10.72 -4.08 -5.68
C ARG A 43 9.33 -4.61 -5.36
N ILE A 44 8.40 -3.70 -5.10
CA ILE A 44 7.02 -4.04 -4.73
C ILE A 44 6.11 -3.55 -5.86
N LEU A 45 5.17 -4.40 -6.27
CA LEU A 45 4.14 -4.08 -7.25
C LEU A 45 2.76 -4.26 -6.60
N ASP A 46 1.99 -3.17 -6.51
CA ASP A 46 0.64 -3.15 -5.95
C ASP A 46 -0.40 -3.34 -7.07
N LEU A 47 -0.87 -4.57 -7.26
CA LEU A 47 -1.84 -4.92 -8.29
C LEU A 47 -3.26 -4.62 -7.79
N GLY A 48 -3.94 -3.68 -8.45
CA GLY A 48 -5.28 -3.26 -8.03
C GLY A 48 -5.25 -2.28 -6.85
N ALA A 49 -4.23 -1.41 -6.81
CA ALA A 49 -3.96 -0.46 -5.71
C ALA A 49 -5.15 0.43 -5.30
N GLY A 50 -6.17 0.59 -6.14
CA GLY A 50 -7.38 1.36 -5.83
C GLY A 50 -7.01 2.79 -5.41
N SER A 51 -7.43 3.20 -4.21
CA SER A 51 -7.12 4.53 -3.65
C SER A 51 -5.68 4.68 -3.13
N GLY A 52 -4.83 3.64 -3.25
CA GLY A 52 -3.41 3.69 -2.98
C GLY A 52 -2.99 3.60 -1.51
N ARG A 53 -3.86 3.11 -0.61
CA ARG A 53 -3.55 2.98 0.84
C ARG A 53 -2.27 2.17 1.08
N ASP A 54 -2.18 1.01 0.45
CA ASP A 54 -1.11 0.04 0.71
C ASP A 54 0.20 0.52 0.08
N SER A 55 0.16 0.94 -1.19
CA SER A 55 1.28 1.63 -1.85
C SER A 55 1.83 2.81 -1.03
N LYS A 56 0.94 3.68 -0.51
CA LYS A 56 1.36 4.83 0.33
C LYS A 56 2.05 4.36 1.60
N HIS A 57 1.47 3.42 2.33
CA HIS A 57 2.03 2.95 3.59
C HIS A 57 3.42 2.29 3.39
N LEU A 58 3.57 1.49 2.34
CA LEU A 58 4.84 0.84 2.01
C LEU A 58 5.91 1.86 1.60
N ALA A 59 5.53 2.91 0.87
CA ALA A 59 6.44 4.02 0.53
C ALA A 59 6.88 4.79 1.78
N GLU A 60 5.97 5.06 2.72
CA GLU A 60 6.29 5.72 4.00
C GLU A 60 7.23 4.86 4.87
N LEU A 61 7.04 3.54 4.88
CA LEU A 61 7.96 2.61 5.56
C LEU A 61 9.37 2.64 4.94
N ALA A 62 9.47 2.63 3.61
CA ALA A 62 10.76 2.71 2.92
C ALA A 62 11.44 4.06 3.17
N ALA A 63 10.71 5.17 3.07
CA ALA A 63 11.22 6.51 3.35
C ALA A 63 11.71 6.65 4.81
N LYS A 64 11.03 6.00 5.76
CA LYS A 64 11.48 5.97 7.16
C LYS A 64 12.77 5.16 7.36
N GLU A 65 12.95 4.06 6.63
CA GLU A 65 14.14 3.21 6.76
C GLU A 65 15.37 3.81 6.08
N TYR A 66 15.19 4.47 4.92
CA TYR A 66 16.30 4.93 4.08
C TYR A 66 16.42 6.46 3.93
N GLY A 67 15.46 7.22 4.46
CA GLY A 67 15.34 8.67 4.22
C GLY A 67 14.77 9.00 2.83
N ASP A 68 14.84 10.27 2.43
CA ASP A 68 14.31 10.75 1.15
C ASP A 68 15.12 10.28 -0.08
N ASP A 69 16.22 9.55 0.13
CA ASP A 69 17.09 9.05 -0.96
C ASP A 69 16.49 7.85 -1.73
N VAL A 70 15.29 7.37 -1.36
CA VAL A 70 14.62 6.21 -1.99
C VAL A 70 14.13 6.47 -3.42
N PHE A 71 13.95 7.73 -3.81
CA PHE A 71 13.37 8.11 -5.12
C PHE A 71 14.36 8.78 -6.09
N LYS A 72 15.67 8.70 -5.81
CA LYS A 72 16.73 9.12 -6.75
C LYS A 72 17.14 7.96 -7.66
#